data_AF-A0A3C2E675-F1
#
_entry.id   AF-A0A3C2E675-F1
#
_cell.length_a   1.000
_cell.length_b   1.000
_cell.length_c   1.000
_cell.angle_alpha   90.00
_cell.angle_beta   90.00
_cell.angle_gamma   90.00
#
_symmetry.space_group_name_H-M   'P 1'
#
loop_
_entity.id
_entity.type
_entity.pdbx_description
1 polymer ?
#
loop_
_entity_poly.entity_id
_entity_poly.type
_entity_poly.pdbx_seq_one_letter_code
_entity_poly.pdbx_strand_id
1 'polypeptide(L)'
;DADTAEFWGVREDAASLGAFIRRWLTENQRWNSPKYLLGESYGTTRIAALMNELQGGWTDVSINGVALISTVLDFRFDDTSEGNDIGYTGLVPGFAATAWYHEKVDRSAWDGDIDAFIQDVRDFTYDTYMPALMRGVSLPAEDRRAVAEELSRFIGLSPDYLMRANLRVSLGRFMRELRRDEGLSVGRLDSRYTGMEPDGVGEGPDYDPSAYGIDGAYTAAMLDHFTRELGVDITDEYSVIDIPTSRGWDRSTGQGAAYTNVGPWLARAMRQNSDLDVLVAQGYYDLATPFFGAELMFNQPGFDPDRVHFRYYESGHMMYIHPPSLEAVANDVRELILGELEG
;
A
#
# COMPACT_ATOMS: atom_id res chain seq x y z
N ASP A 1 25.51 21.18 -10.48
CA ASP A 1 24.80 20.29 -9.56
C ASP A 1 23.64 21.04 -8.97
N ALA A 2 22.42 20.51 -9.11
CA ALA A 2 21.24 21.07 -8.49
C ALA A 2 21.24 20.72 -7.00
N ASP A 3 20.72 21.60 -6.15
CA ASP A 3 20.60 21.31 -4.72
C ASP A 3 19.51 20.24 -4.51
N THR A 4 19.90 19.05 -4.09
CA THR A 4 18.97 17.93 -3.84
C THR A 4 17.86 18.30 -2.85
N ALA A 5 18.10 19.24 -1.94
CA ALA A 5 17.09 19.72 -1.00
C ALA A 5 15.91 20.44 -1.68
N GLU A 6 16.06 20.88 -2.94
CA GLU A 6 14.96 21.46 -3.72
C GLU A 6 14.02 20.40 -4.33
N PHE A 7 14.40 19.12 -4.28
CA PHE A 7 13.68 18.03 -4.96
C PHE A 7 13.33 16.85 -4.04
N TRP A 8 14.11 16.61 -2.99
CA TRP A 8 14.04 15.38 -2.18
C TRP A 8 13.17 15.55 -0.95
N GLY A 9 11.86 15.62 -1.19
CA GLY A 9 10.88 15.70 -0.12
C GLY A 9 9.46 15.66 -0.65
N VAL A 10 8.50 15.39 0.22
CA VAL A 10 7.07 15.25 -0.16
C VAL A 10 6.55 16.50 -0.88
N ARG A 11 6.95 17.70 -0.43
CA ARG A 11 6.47 18.97 -0.99
C ARG A 11 7.31 19.40 -2.19
N GLU A 12 8.62 19.19 -2.12
CA GLU A 12 9.63 19.51 -3.11
C GLU A 12 9.38 18.74 -4.41
N ASP A 13 9.14 17.43 -4.29
CA ASP A 13 8.76 16.54 -5.39
C ASP A 13 7.44 17.00 -6.04
N ALA A 14 6.42 17.29 -5.24
CA ALA A 14 5.13 17.79 -5.74
C ALA A 14 5.28 19.14 -6.47
N ALA A 15 6.07 20.07 -5.93
CA ALA A 15 6.33 21.37 -6.55
C ALA A 15 7.02 21.23 -7.91
N SER A 16 8.05 20.38 -7.99
CA SER A 16 8.78 20.10 -9.23
C SER A 16 7.86 19.49 -10.30
N LEU A 17 7.10 18.46 -9.94
CA LEU A 17 6.15 17.80 -10.84
C LEU A 17 4.98 18.73 -11.22
N GLY A 18 4.50 19.54 -10.29
CA GLY A 18 3.46 20.55 -10.54
C GLY A 18 3.93 21.61 -11.55
N ALA A 19 5.19 22.05 -11.47
CA ALA A 19 5.79 22.94 -12.45
C ALA A 19 5.88 22.27 -13.83
N PHE A 20 6.30 21.01 -13.89
CA PHE A 20 6.32 20.22 -15.13
C PHE A 20 4.93 20.12 -15.77
N ILE A 21 3.90 19.76 -15.00
CA ILE A 21 2.52 19.61 -15.49
C ILE A 21 2.02 20.94 -16.08
N ARG A 22 2.16 22.07 -15.36
CA ARG A 22 1.71 23.38 -15.84
C ARG A 22 2.41 23.81 -17.13
N ARG A 23 3.72 23.54 -17.22
CA ARG A 23 4.52 23.80 -18.42
C ARG A 23 4.03 22.96 -19.60
N TRP A 24 3.89 21.65 -19.40
CA TRP A 24 3.42 20.73 -20.43
C TRP A 24 2.03 21.11 -20.95
N LEU A 25 1.09 21.46 -20.05
CA LEU A 25 -0.26 21.90 -20.42
C LEU A 25 -0.25 23.16 -21.29
N THR A 26 0.66 24.09 -21.00
CA THR A 26 0.82 25.33 -21.76
C THR A 26 1.42 25.07 -23.13
N GLU A 27 2.54 24.34 -23.18
CA GLU A 27 3.24 24.02 -24.43
C GLU A 27 2.37 23.19 -25.38
N ASN A 28 1.48 22.35 -24.86
CA ASN A 28 0.61 21.50 -25.65
C ASN A 28 -0.83 22.03 -25.81
N GLN A 29 -1.14 23.22 -25.25
CA GLN A 29 -2.46 23.85 -25.30
C GLN A 29 -3.59 22.95 -24.75
N ARG A 30 -3.31 22.19 -23.67
CA ARG A 30 -4.22 21.17 -23.10
C ARG A 30 -4.88 21.56 -21.79
N TRP A 31 -4.87 22.84 -21.42
CA TRP A 31 -5.44 23.33 -20.15
C TRP A 31 -6.89 22.86 -19.88
N ASN A 32 -7.73 22.78 -20.92
CA ASN A 32 -9.13 22.32 -20.79
C ASN A 32 -9.36 20.83 -21.12
N SER A 33 -8.30 20.02 -21.27
CA SER A 33 -8.45 18.57 -21.44
C SER A 33 -8.84 17.90 -20.12
N PRO A 34 -9.59 16.78 -20.13
CA PRO A 34 -9.72 15.93 -18.96
C PRO A 34 -8.34 15.44 -18.49
N LYS A 35 -8.12 15.40 -17.18
CA LYS A 35 -6.82 15.07 -16.57
C LYS A 35 -7.01 14.03 -15.48
N TYR A 36 -6.21 12.97 -15.55
CA TYR A 36 -6.20 11.89 -14.59
C TYR A 36 -4.78 11.68 -14.08
N LEU A 37 -4.63 11.38 -12.79
CA LEU A 37 -3.34 11.01 -12.22
C LEU A 37 -3.38 9.53 -11.80
N LEU A 38 -2.37 8.77 -12.20
CA LEU A 38 -2.19 7.38 -11.81
C LEU A 38 -0.87 7.27 -11.07
N GLY A 39 -0.87 6.58 -9.93
CA GLY A 39 0.31 6.42 -9.09
C GLY A 39 0.23 5.14 -8.29
N GLU A 40 1.40 4.51 -8.11
CA GLU A 40 1.54 3.26 -7.36
C GLU A 40 2.34 3.50 -6.09
N SER A 41 1.96 2.90 -4.96
CA SER A 41 2.77 2.92 -3.73
C SER A 41 3.04 4.35 -3.26
N TYR A 42 4.30 4.73 -3.08
CA TYR A 42 4.69 6.13 -2.82
C TYR A 42 4.18 7.13 -3.89
N GLY A 43 3.93 6.66 -5.12
CA GLY A 43 3.23 7.42 -6.16
C GLY A 43 1.83 7.89 -5.74
N THR A 44 1.15 7.16 -4.85
CA THR A 44 -0.15 7.59 -4.27
C THR A 44 0.04 8.73 -3.26
N THR A 45 1.10 8.69 -2.44
CA THR A 45 1.51 9.80 -1.58
C THR A 45 1.80 11.04 -2.43
N ARG A 46 2.56 10.86 -3.51
CA ARG A 46 2.91 11.91 -4.48
C ARG A 46 1.66 12.49 -5.16
N ILE A 47 0.66 11.67 -5.51
CA ILE A 47 -0.61 12.18 -6.04
C ILE A 47 -1.29 13.09 -5.03
N ALA A 48 -1.45 12.67 -3.77
CA ALA A 48 -2.09 13.51 -2.76
C ALA A 48 -1.32 14.84 -2.55
N ALA A 49 0.02 14.80 -2.59
CA ALA A 49 0.86 16.00 -2.57
C ALA A 49 0.66 16.90 -3.79
N LEU A 50 0.60 16.31 -4.99
CA LEU A 50 0.28 17.01 -6.23
C LEU A 50 -1.10 17.64 -6.20
N MET A 51 -2.11 16.97 -5.64
CA MET A 51 -3.44 17.56 -5.48
C MET A 51 -3.40 18.82 -4.61
N ASN A 52 -2.61 18.81 -3.52
CA ASN A 52 -2.37 20.02 -2.72
C ASN A 52 -1.63 21.12 -3.50
N GLU A 53 -0.62 20.76 -4.27
CA GLU A 53 0.19 21.70 -5.06
C GLU A 53 -0.59 22.31 -6.24
N LEU A 54 -1.41 21.53 -6.92
CA LEU A 54 -2.11 21.94 -8.14
C LEU A 54 -3.39 22.73 -7.88
N GLN A 55 -3.99 22.61 -6.69
CA GLN A 55 -5.29 23.23 -6.35
C GLN A 55 -5.21 24.29 -5.23
N GLY A 56 -4.00 24.68 -4.82
CA GLY A 56 -3.79 25.60 -3.70
C GLY A 56 -3.78 27.10 -4.06
N GLY A 57 -4.01 27.48 -5.32
CA GLY A 57 -3.74 28.82 -5.82
C GLY A 57 -4.93 29.52 -6.47
N TRP A 58 -4.63 30.51 -7.32
CA TRP A 58 -5.62 31.19 -8.19
C TRP A 58 -5.49 30.76 -9.66
N THR A 59 -4.54 29.86 -9.93
CA THR A 59 -4.23 29.31 -11.26
C THR A 59 -4.15 27.79 -11.13
N ASP A 60 -5.29 27.19 -10.81
CA ASP A 60 -5.37 25.78 -10.48
C ASP A 60 -5.33 24.91 -11.73
N VAL A 61 -4.83 23.68 -11.56
CA VAL A 61 -4.99 22.59 -12.52
C VAL A 61 -6.02 21.63 -11.96
N SER A 62 -7.24 21.69 -12.47
CA SER A 62 -8.31 20.77 -12.08
C SER A 62 -8.03 19.36 -12.62
N ILE A 63 -8.25 18.36 -11.76
CA ILE A 63 -8.07 16.92 -12.02
C ILE A 63 -9.43 16.24 -11.94
N ASN A 64 -9.76 15.40 -12.91
CA ASN A 64 -11.05 14.72 -13.05
C ASN A 64 -11.10 13.42 -12.24
N GLY A 65 -9.99 12.69 -12.17
CA GLY A 65 -9.94 11.44 -11.43
C GLY A 65 -8.52 11.09 -11.02
N VAL A 66 -8.39 10.31 -9.96
CA VAL A 66 -7.11 9.72 -9.57
C VAL A 66 -7.26 8.22 -9.39
N ALA A 67 -6.27 7.47 -9.84
CA ALA A 67 -6.17 6.04 -9.61
C ALA A 67 -4.93 5.78 -8.73
N LEU A 68 -5.19 5.17 -7.59
CA LEU A 68 -4.23 4.90 -6.54
C LEU A 68 -4.02 3.39 -6.47
N ILE A 69 -2.90 2.92 -7.01
CA ILE A 69 -2.53 1.50 -6.98
C ILE A 69 -1.69 1.26 -5.71
N SER A 70 -2.07 0.29 -4.90
CA SER A 70 -1.32 -0.11 -3.69
C SER A 70 -1.06 1.10 -2.78
N THR A 71 -2.16 1.62 -2.25
CA THR A 71 -2.25 2.96 -1.69
C THR A 71 -1.60 3.10 -0.32
N VAL A 72 -0.83 4.17 -0.16
CA VAL A 72 -0.33 4.66 1.12
C VAL A 72 -0.39 6.18 1.18
N LEU A 73 -1.31 6.69 2.00
CA LEU A 73 -1.51 8.11 2.26
C LEU A 73 -1.18 8.49 3.71
N ASP A 74 -1.19 7.52 4.62
CA ASP A 74 -0.90 7.70 6.04
C ASP A 74 -0.08 6.51 6.56
N PHE A 75 1.19 6.76 6.82
CA PHE A 75 2.20 5.74 7.16
C PHE A 75 2.03 5.20 8.60
N ARG A 76 0.95 5.58 9.29
CA ARG A 76 0.62 5.05 10.62
C ARG A 76 -0.01 3.66 10.56
N PHE A 77 -0.72 3.35 9.48
CA PHE A 77 -1.59 2.18 9.45
C PHE A 77 -0.86 0.86 9.18
N ASP A 78 0.42 0.89 8.85
CA ASP A 78 1.28 -0.28 8.64
C ASP A 78 2.61 -0.21 9.40
N ASP A 79 2.86 0.87 10.14
CA ASP A 79 4.05 1.02 10.98
C ASP A 79 3.85 0.38 12.36
N THR A 80 4.72 -0.56 12.73
CA THR A 80 4.62 -1.29 13.99
C THR A 80 5.58 -0.79 15.07
N SER A 81 5.98 0.48 15.03
CA SER A 81 6.83 1.08 16.06
C SER A 81 6.14 1.06 17.43
N GLU A 82 6.95 1.15 18.49
CA GLU A 82 6.46 1.07 19.87
C GLU A 82 5.40 2.15 20.15
N GLY A 83 4.23 1.72 20.62
CA GLY A 83 3.10 2.60 20.92
C GLY A 83 2.10 2.82 19.78
N ASN A 84 2.36 2.29 18.58
CA ASN A 84 1.46 2.41 17.43
C ASN A 84 0.60 1.16 17.20
N ASP A 85 -0.38 0.93 18.07
CA ASP A 85 -1.24 -0.27 17.99
C ASP A 85 -2.10 -0.35 16.71
N ILE A 86 -2.39 0.79 16.08
CA ILE A 86 -3.15 0.84 14.84
C ILE A 86 -2.38 0.24 13.65
N GLY A 87 -1.05 0.28 13.66
CA GLY A 87 -0.24 -0.34 12.61
C GLY A 87 -0.33 -1.86 12.61
N TYR A 88 -0.37 -2.48 13.78
CA TYR A 88 -0.64 -3.92 13.90
C TYR A 88 -2.03 -4.27 13.39
N THR A 89 -3.01 -3.43 13.70
CA THR A 89 -4.40 -3.59 13.26
C THR A 89 -4.53 -3.51 11.73
N GLY A 90 -3.84 -2.56 11.09
CA GLY A 90 -3.85 -2.41 9.63
C GLY A 90 -3.23 -3.58 8.87
N LEU A 91 -2.35 -4.37 9.51
CA LEU A 91 -1.68 -5.52 8.90
C LEU A 91 -2.50 -6.82 8.95
N VAL A 92 -3.38 -6.99 9.95
CA VAL A 92 -4.04 -8.29 10.23
C VAL A 92 -4.81 -8.84 9.03
N PRO A 93 -5.65 -8.07 8.31
CA PRO A 93 -6.34 -8.63 7.15
C PRO A 93 -5.41 -9.03 5.99
N GLY A 94 -4.30 -8.33 5.77
CA GLY A 94 -3.27 -8.75 4.81
C GLY A 94 -2.55 -10.04 5.24
N PHE A 95 -2.27 -10.18 6.53
CA PHE A 95 -1.75 -11.44 7.08
C PHE A 95 -2.74 -12.59 6.91
N ALA A 96 -4.03 -12.35 7.12
CA ALA A 96 -5.06 -13.35 6.93
C ALA A 96 -5.20 -13.78 5.47
N ALA A 97 -5.22 -12.85 4.52
CA ALA A 97 -5.19 -13.16 3.09
C ALA A 97 -3.94 -14.00 2.72
N THR A 98 -2.78 -13.65 3.27
CA THR A 98 -1.55 -14.42 3.06
C THR A 98 -1.66 -15.84 3.63
N ALA A 99 -2.14 -15.98 4.87
CA ALA A 99 -2.33 -17.28 5.51
C ALA A 99 -3.38 -18.13 4.78
N TRP A 100 -4.43 -17.48 4.25
CA TRP A 100 -5.39 -18.06 3.34
C TRP A 100 -4.67 -18.65 2.14
N TYR A 101 -3.93 -17.87 1.35
CA TYR A 101 -3.23 -18.34 0.14
C TYR A 101 -2.30 -19.54 0.40
N HIS A 102 -1.53 -19.50 1.50
CA HIS A 102 -0.58 -20.57 1.86
C HIS A 102 -1.20 -21.77 2.59
N GLU A 103 -2.54 -21.87 2.63
CA GLU A 103 -3.26 -22.99 3.25
C GLU A 103 -2.92 -23.15 4.75
N LYS A 104 -2.68 -22.04 5.44
CA LYS A 104 -2.38 -21.99 6.88
C LYS A 104 -3.61 -21.74 7.75
N VAL A 105 -4.79 -21.69 7.13
CA VAL A 105 -6.09 -21.54 7.81
C VAL A 105 -7.07 -22.59 7.28
N ASP A 106 -8.02 -22.99 8.13
CA ASP A 106 -9.10 -23.88 7.73
C ASP A 106 -10.16 -23.11 6.92
N ARG A 107 -10.10 -23.23 5.60
CA ARG A 107 -11.00 -22.53 4.67
C ARG A 107 -12.43 -23.10 4.66
N SER A 108 -12.67 -24.25 5.28
CA SER A 108 -13.98 -24.93 5.22
C SER A 108 -15.10 -24.15 5.89
N ALA A 109 -14.78 -23.28 6.86
CA ALA A 109 -15.77 -22.41 7.50
C ALA A 109 -16.38 -21.35 6.56
N TRP A 110 -15.77 -21.12 5.39
CA TRP A 110 -16.22 -20.14 4.39
C TRP A 110 -16.51 -20.77 3.03
N ASP A 111 -16.63 -22.11 2.94
CA ASP A 111 -16.84 -22.82 1.67
C ASP A 111 -15.81 -22.48 0.56
N GLY A 112 -14.61 -22.01 0.95
CA GLY A 112 -13.58 -21.55 0.02
C GLY A 112 -13.80 -20.15 -0.56
N ASP A 113 -14.75 -19.38 -0.03
CA ASP A 113 -15.00 -17.97 -0.39
C ASP A 113 -14.05 -17.04 0.40
N ILE A 114 -13.11 -16.42 -0.32
CA ILE A 114 -12.15 -15.48 0.27
C ILE A 114 -12.82 -14.18 0.71
N ASP A 115 -13.84 -13.70 0.00
CA ASP A 115 -14.47 -12.42 0.32
C ASP A 115 -15.24 -12.53 1.65
N ALA A 116 -15.95 -13.64 1.84
CA ALA A 116 -16.59 -13.96 3.12
C ALA A 116 -15.56 -14.10 4.26
N PHE A 117 -14.43 -14.76 4.00
CA PHE A 117 -13.33 -14.87 4.96
C PHE A 117 -12.75 -13.52 5.35
N ILE A 118 -12.42 -12.67 4.38
CA ILE A 118 -11.85 -11.34 4.62
C ILE A 118 -12.85 -10.45 5.35
N GLN A 119 -14.15 -10.57 5.07
CA GLN A 119 -15.16 -9.83 5.82
C GLN A 119 -15.16 -10.21 7.31
N ASP A 120 -15.13 -11.49 7.65
CA ASP A 120 -15.01 -11.94 9.04
C ASP A 120 -13.71 -11.46 9.71
N VAL A 121 -12.61 -11.42 8.95
CA VAL A 121 -11.34 -10.89 9.46
C VAL A 121 -11.42 -9.39 9.73
N ARG A 122 -12.09 -8.61 8.86
CA ARG A 122 -12.34 -7.17 9.09
C ARG A 122 -13.14 -6.97 10.36
N ASP A 123 -14.23 -7.70 10.52
CA ASP A 123 -15.11 -7.59 11.70
C ASP A 123 -14.35 -7.96 12.97
N PHE A 124 -13.60 -9.07 12.97
CA PHE A 124 -12.71 -9.45 14.08
C PHE A 124 -11.69 -8.35 14.39
N THR A 125 -11.10 -7.74 13.35
CA THR A 125 -10.08 -6.71 13.50
C THR A 125 -10.65 -5.45 14.17
N TYR A 126 -11.84 -5.02 13.77
CA TYR A 126 -12.55 -3.88 14.36
C TYR A 126 -13.07 -4.16 15.77
N ASP A 127 -13.76 -5.28 15.96
CA ASP A 127 -14.63 -5.50 17.12
C ASP A 127 -13.93 -6.25 18.25
N THR A 128 -12.87 -7.02 17.94
CA THR A 128 -12.19 -7.88 18.91
C THR A 128 -10.72 -7.54 19.06
N TYR A 129 -9.95 -7.52 17.97
CA TYR A 129 -8.49 -7.37 18.02
C TYR A 129 -8.06 -5.98 18.49
N MET A 130 -8.53 -4.91 17.84
CA MET A 130 -8.17 -3.54 18.24
C MET A 130 -8.60 -3.23 19.69
N PRO A 131 -9.84 -3.54 20.13
CA PRO A 131 -10.23 -3.37 21.53
C PRO A 131 -9.36 -4.17 22.51
N ALA A 132 -8.90 -5.37 22.15
CA ALA A 132 -7.98 -6.15 22.98
C ALA A 132 -6.61 -5.46 23.13
N LEU A 133 -6.05 -4.92 22.03
CA LEU A 133 -4.81 -4.13 22.08
C LEU A 133 -4.96 -2.88 22.95
N MET A 134 -6.09 -2.17 22.81
CA MET A 134 -6.40 -0.96 23.59
C MET A 134 -6.57 -1.23 25.08
N ARG A 135 -7.20 -2.35 25.47
CA ARG A 135 -7.27 -2.77 26.88
C ARG A 135 -5.87 -3.12 27.41
N GLY A 136 -4.99 -3.64 26.54
CA GLY A 136 -3.60 -3.91 26.87
C GLY A 136 -3.47 -4.78 28.12
N VAL A 137 -2.70 -4.32 29.10
CA VAL A 137 -2.45 -5.06 30.36
C VAL A 137 -3.68 -5.22 31.25
N SER A 138 -4.75 -4.45 31.01
CA SER A 138 -6.00 -4.58 31.76
C SER A 138 -6.91 -5.70 31.26
N LEU A 139 -6.60 -6.29 30.10
CA LEU A 139 -7.31 -7.44 29.56
C LEU A 139 -7.02 -8.70 30.41
N PRO A 140 -8.03 -9.40 30.95
CA PRO A 140 -7.85 -10.66 31.65
C PRO A 140 -7.04 -11.67 30.83
N ALA A 141 -6.24 -12.50 31.51
CA ALA A 141 -5.35 -13.45 30.82
C ALA A 141 -6.11 -14.49 29.99
N GLU A 142 -7.30 -14.90 30.45
CA GLU A 142 -8.20 -15.78 29.72
C GLU A 142 -8.73 -15.12 28.44
N ASP A 143 -9.20 -13.88 28.52
CA ASP A 143 -9.67 -13.11 27.35
C ASP A 143 -8.53 -12.88 26.35
N ARG A 144 -7.33 -12.53 26.83
CA ARG A 144 -6.15 -12.37 25.97
C ARG A 144 -5.81 -13.67 25.24
N ARG A 145 -5.98 -14.82 25.90
CA ARG A 145 -5.75 -16.12 25.28
C ARG A 145 -6.82 -16.43 24.23
N ALA A 146 -8.08 -16.14 24.50
CA ALA A 146 -9.16 -16.29 23.52
C ALA A 146 -8.90 -15.45 22.25
N VAL A 147 -8.47 -14.19 22.42
CA VAL A 147 -8.07 -13.34 21.27
C VAL A 147 -6.89 -13.94 20.50
N ALA A 148 -5.90 -14.52 21.19
CA ALA A 148 -4.78 -15.19 20.51
C ALA A 148 -5.23 -16.41 19.71
N GLU A 149 -6.18 -17.19 20.23
CA GLU A 149 -6.74 -18.36 19.54
C GLU A 149 -7.57 -17.96 18.32
N GLU A 150 -8.35 -16.89 18.43
CA GLU A 150 -9.13 -16.36 17.31
C GLU A 150 -8.24 -15.72 16.25
N LEU A 151 -7.24 -14.92 16.65
CA LEU A 151 -6.23 -14.39 15.72
C LEU A 151 -5.48 -15.52 15.02
N SER A 152 -5.10 -16.58 15.74
CA SER A 152 -4.44 -17.76 15.17
C SER A 152 -5.28 -18.41 14.06
N ARG A 153 -6.61 -18.51 14.25
CA ARG A 153 -7.53 -19.04 13.24
C ARG A 153 -7.49 -18.25 11.93
N PHE A 154 -7.27 -16.94 12.00
CA PHE A 154 -7.24 -16.06 10.83
C PHE A 154 -5.87 -15.91 10.18
N ILE A 155 -4.77 -15.91 10.94
CA ILE A 155 -3.43 -15.61 10.39
C ILE A 155 -2.48 -16.80 10.39
N GLY A 156 -2.92 -17.98 10.83
CA GLY A 156 -2.16 -19.24 10.74
C GLY A 156 -0.93 -19.35 11.65
N LEU A 157 -0.67 -18.35 12.50
CA LEU A 157 0.39 -18.42 13.51
C LEU A 157 -0.10 -19.11 14.77
N SER A 158 0.78 -19.83 15.48
CA SER A 158 0.38 -20.55 16.70
C SER A 158 -0.09 -19.59 17.82
N PRO A 159 -1.11 -19.95 18.62
CA PRO A 159 -1.54 -19.12 19.74
C PRO A 159 -0.41 -18.83 20.75
N ASP A 160 0.54 -19.75 20.91
CA ASP A 160 1.68 -19.57 21.82
C ASP A 160 2.67 -18.55 21.29
N TYR A 161 2.92 -18.52 19.98
CA TYR A 161 3.68 -17.44 19.36
C TYR A 161 3.00 -16.09 19.59
N LEU A 162 1.69 -16.00 19.34
CA LEU A 162 0.91 -14.78 19.51
C LEU A 162 0.89 -14.29 20.96
N MET A 163 0.81 -15.21 21.92
CA MET A 163 0.90 -14.87 23.35
C MET A 163 2.29 -14.33 23.72
N ARG A 164 3.37 -14.92 23.18
CA ARG A 164 4.75 -14.40 23.38
C ARG A 164 4.96 -13.04 22.72
N ALA A 165 4.30 -12.81 21.59
CA ALA A 165 4.29 -11.52 20.89
C ALA A 165 3.36 -10.48 21.53
N ASN A 166 2.67 -10.79 22.65
CA ASN A 166 1.64 -9.92 23.24
C ASN A 166 0.60 -9.45 22.23
N LEU A 167 0.17 -10.37 21.35
CA LEU A 167 -0.74 -10.14 20.22
C LEU A 167 -0.21 -9.21 19.12
N ARG A 168 1.03 -8.71 19.23
CA ARG A 168 1.64 -7.72 18.32
C ARG A 168 2.70 -8.38 17.44
N VAL A 169 2.29 -8.80 16.26
CA VAL A 169 3.19 -9.40 15.26
C VAL A 169 3.55 -8.33 14.24
N SER A 170 4.83 -7.99 14.13
CA SER A 170 5.31 -7.07 13.09
C SER A 170 5.34 -7.74 11.71
N LEU A 171 5.36 -6.93 10.65
CA LEU A 171 5.45 -7.41 9.27
C LEU A 171 6.57 -8.44 9.06
N GLY A 172 7.81 -8.08 9.41
CA GLY A 172 8.96 -8.99 9.23
C GLY A 172 8.83 -10.29 10.03
N ARG A 173 8.25 -10.24 11.23
CA ARG A 173 7.99 -11.42 12.05
C ARG A 173 6.96 -12.34 11.39
N PHE A 174 5.86 -11.79 10.90
CA PHE A 174 4.84 -12.58 10.19
C PHE A 174 5.42 -13.23 8.93
N MET A 175 6.12 -12.44 8.10
CA MET A 175 6.75 -12.91 6.86
C MET A 175 7.69 -14.10 7.10
N ARG A 176 8.42 -14.07 8.22
CA ARG A 176 9.35 -15.13 8.60
C ARG A 176 8.69 -16.32 9.27
N GLU A 177 7.65 -16.10 10.07
CA GLU A 177 7.05 -17.12 10.92
C GLU A 177 6.10 -18.06 10.16
N LEU A 178 5.29 -17.53 9.23
CA LEU A 178 4.16 -18.27 8.61
C LEU A 178 4.57 -19.63 8.02
N ARG A 179 5.77 -19.71 7.42
CA ARG A 179 6.33 -20.93 6.81
C ARG A 179 7.71 -21.30 7.36
N ARG A 180 8.00 -20.90 8.60
CA ARG A 180 9.30 -21.15 9.26
C ARG A 180 9.67 -22.63 9.27
N ASP A 181 8.72 -23.51 9.59
CA ASP A 181 8.95 -24.96 9.68
C ASP A 181 9.35 -25.61 8.35
N GLU A 182 9.12 -24.90 7.24
CA GLU A 182 9.48 -25.32 5.89
C GLU A 182 10.81 -24.70 5.42
N GLY A 183 11.46 -23.91 6.27
CA GLY A 183 12.65 -23.14 5.93
C GLY A 183 12.37 -21.95 5.02
N LEU A 184 11.12 -21.50 4.94
CA LEU A 184 10.69 -20.45 4.00
C LEU A 184 10.27 -19.15 4.69
N SER A 185 10.37 -18.05 3.96
CA SER A 185 9.69 -16.77 4.21
C SER A 185 8.72 -16.45 3.07
N VAL A 186 7.80 -15.50 3.29
CA VAL A 186 6.90 -14.96 2.27
C VAL A 186 7.27 -13.53 1.87
N GLY A 187 6.84 -13.10 0.68
CA GLY A 187 7.14 -11.78 0.13
C GLY A 187 6.43 -10.61 0.83
N ARG A 188 7.04 -9.43 0.76
CA ARG A 188 6.43 -8.19 1.27
C ARG A 188 5.60 -7.51 0.20
N LEU A 189 6.15 -7.36 -1.02
CA LEU A 189 5.38 -6.81 -2.14
C LEU A 189 4.32 -7.80 -2.63
N ASP A 190 4.61 -9.09 -2.65
CA ASP A 190 3.63 -10.12 -2.98
C ASP A 190 3.86 -11.35 -2.12
N SER A 191 2.99 -11.54 -1.13
CA SER A 191 3.14 -12.62 -0.16
C SER A 191 2.92 -14.02 -0.72
N ARG A 192 2.46 -14.16 -1.98
CA ARG A 192 2.39 -15.45 -2.67
C ARG A 192 3.78 -16.02 -2.98
N TYR A 193 4.77 -15.14 -3.15
CA TYR A 193 6.16 -15.53 -3.39
C TYR A 193 6.79 -16.04 -2.09
N THR A 194 7.66 -17.05 -2.21
CA THR A 194 8.39 -17.61 -1.07
C THR A 194 9.89 -17.65 -1.31
N GLY A 195 10.67 -17.41 -0.27
CA GLY A 195 12.13 -17.43 -0.29
C GLY A 195 12.70 -18.46 0.65
N MET A 196 13.83 -19.08 0.28
CA MET A 196 14.57 -19.99 1.16
C MET A 196 15.39 -19.19 2.17
N GLU A 197 15.28 -19.56 3.44
CA GLU A 197 15.90 -18.81 4.53
C GLU A 197 17.14 -19.55 5.06
N PRO A 198 18.30 -18.88 5.17
CA PRO A 198 19.55 -19.53 5.58
C PRO A 198 19.58 -19.88 7.08
N ASP A 199 18.83 -19.16 7.91
CA ASP A 199 18.76 -19.37 9.35
C ASP A 199 17.31 -19.55 9.83
N GLY A 200 16.99 -20.76 10.29
CA GLY A 200 15.68 -21.16 10.81
C GLY A 200 15.16 -20.35 12.01
N VAL A 201 16.03 -19.63 12.73
CA VAL A 201 15.65 -18.83 13.93
C VAL A 201 15.74 -17.31 13.73
N GLY A 202 15.96 -16.84 12.50
CA GLY A 202 16.00 -15.41 12.19
C GLY A 202 14.71 -14.68 12.60
N GLU A 203 14.85 -13.41 13.00
CA GLU A 203 13.73 -12.53 13.39
C GLU A 203 12.90 -12.03 12.20
N GLY A 204 13.51 -11.94 11.02
CA GLY A 204 12.88 -11.52 9.77
C GLY A 204 13.49 -12.26 8.57
N PRO A 205 12.91 -12.08 7.36
CA PRO A 205 13.44 -12.63 6.12
C PRO A 205 14.83 -12.06 5.79
N ASP A 206 15.68 -12.87 5.16
CA ASP A 206 16.98 -12.41 4.62
C ASP A 206 16.80 -11.38 3.49
N TYR A 207 15.83 -11.63 2.61
CA TYR A 207 15.41 -10.69 1.57
C TYR A 207 13.93 -10.91 1.20
N ASP A 208 13.32 -9.96 0.51
CA ASP A 208 11.97 -10.11 0.00
C ASP A 208 11.93 -11.00 -1.27
N PRO A 209 11.35 -12.21 -1.23
CA PRO A 209 11.24 -13.08 -2.40
C PRO A 209 10.41 -12.53 -3.55
N SER A 210 9.48 -11.62 -3.26
CA SER A 210 8.74 -10.93 -4.31
C SER A 210 9.58 -9.84 -4.99
N ALA A 211 10.61 -9.29 -4.33
CA ALA A 211 11.50 -8.28 -4.93
C ALA A 211 12.51 -8.92 -5.89
N TYR A 212 13.35 -9.85 -5.41
CA TYR A 212 14.34 -10.52 -6.29
C TYR A 212 13.69 -11.47 -7.30
N GLY A 213 12.41 -11.81 -7.10
CA GLY A 213 11.63 -12.61 -8.04
C GLY A 213 11.28 -11.86 -9.33
N ILE A 214 11.34 -10.52 -9.33
CA ILE A 214 10.84 -9.68 -10.43
C ILE A 214 11.79 -8.55 -10.84
N ASP A 215 12.69 -8.08 -9.97
CA ASP A 215 13.56 -6.91 -10.20
C ASP A 215 14.38 -6.97 -11.49
N GLY A 216 14.93 -8.15 -11.82
CA GLY A 216 15.69 -8.38 -13.03
C GLY A 216 14.87 -8.17 -14.30
N ALA A 217 13.58 -8.53 -14.28
CA ALA A 217 12.69 -8.34 -15.42
C ALA A 217 12.40 -6.85 -15.66
N TYR A 218 12.16 -6.06 -14.60
CA TYR A 218 11.99 -4.61 -14.73
C TYR A 218 13.24 -3.92 -15.24
N THR A 219 14.41 -4.29 -14.70
CA THR A 219 15.69 -3.72 -15.12
C THR A 219 15.94 -3.97 -16.61
N ALA A 220 15.75 -5.22 -17.05
CA ALA A 220 15.92 -5.59 -18.46
C ALA A 220 14.92 -4.87 -19.37
N ALA A 221 13.64 -4.81 -18.98
CA ALA A 221 12.60 -4.15 -19.77
C ALA A 221 12.86 -2.65 -19.95
N MET A 222 13.23 -1.96 -18.87
CA MET A 222 13.52 -0.52 -18.91
C MET A 222 14.76 -0.20 -19.76
N LEU A 223 15.85 -0.95 -19.59
CA LEU A 223 17.06 -0.75 -20.37
C LEU A 223 16.87 -1.09 -21.86
N ASP A 224 16.10 -2.14 -22.18
CA ASP A 224 15.78 -2.48 -23.57
C ASP A 224 14.91 -1.37 -24.21
N HIS A 225 13.87 -0.90 -23.51
CA HIS A 225 13.01 0.20 -23.98
C HIS A 225 13.82 1.50 -24.21
N PHE A 226 14.65 1.91 -23.24
CA PHE A 226 15.47 3.11 -23.36
C PHE A 226 16.43 3.03 -24.54
N THR A 227 17.17 1.93 -24.66
CA THR A 227 18.22 1.81 -25.68
C THR A 227 17.69 1.53 -27.08
N ARG A 228 16.68 0.66 -27.22
CA ARG A 228 16.20 0.20 -28.52
C ARG A 228 15.00 0.95 -29.07
N GLU A 229 14.10 1.39 -28.21
CA GLU A 229 12.87 2.07 -28.65
C GLU A 229 13.03 3.58 -28.63
N LEU A 230 13.57 4.13 -27.53
CA LEU A 230 13.75 5.58 -27.39
C LEU A 230 15.09 6.08 -27.94
N GLY A 231 16.07 5.19 -28.13
CA GLY A 231 17.41 5.55 -28.62
C GLY A 231 18.23 6.37 -27.62
N VAL A 232 17.96 6.21 -26.32
CA VAL A 232 18.70 6.86 -25.23
C VAL A 232 20.00 6.09 -25.01
N ASP A 233 21.14 6.78 -25.15
CA ASP A 233 22.47 6.25 -24.84
C ASP A 233 22.70 6.29 -23.33
N ILE A 234 22.04 5.36 -22.62
CA ILE A 234 22.20 5.19 -21.18
C ILE A 234 23.39 4.27 -20.90
N THR A 235 24.48 4.84 -20.38
CA THR A 235 25.69 4.10 -19.98
C THR A 235 25.88 4.02 -18.47
N ASP A 236 25.12 4.81 -17.73
CA ASP A 236 25.15 4.83 -16.28
C ASP A 236 24.42 3.61 -15.70
N GLU A 237 24.77 3.24 -14.47
CA GLU A 237 24.07 2.19 -13.73
C GLU A 237 22.60 2.60 -13.52
N TYR A 238 21.68 1.76 -13.98
CA TYR A 238 20.25 1.96 -13.79
C TYR A 238 19.77 1.21 -12.55
N SER A 239 19.24 1.95 -11.59
CA SER A 239 18.58 1.38 -10.43
C SER A 239 17.08 1.57 -10.52
N VAL A 240 16.32 0.47 -10.43
CA VAL A 240 14.84 0.49 -10.40
C VAL A 240 14.34 1.14 -9.10
N ILE A 241 15.10 1.02 -7.99
CA ILE A 241 14.78 1.60 -6.68
C ILE A 241 16.04 2.19 -6.07
N ASP A 242 16.05 3.51 -5.84
CA ASP A 242 17.20 4.20 -5.22
C ASP A 242 17.03 4.36 -3.69
N ILE A 243 17.71 3.47 -2.95
CA ILE A 243 17.70 3.47 -1.47
C ILE A 243 18.36 4.73 -0.87
N PRO A 244 19.49 5.25 -1.38
CA PRO A 244 20.09 6.48 -0.86
C PRO A 244 19.14 7.68 -0.87
N THR A 245 18.45 7.93 -1.98
CA THR A 245 17.45 9.01 -2.08
C THR A 245 16.33 8.81 -1.05
N SER A 246 15.85 7.59 -0.87
CA SER A 246 14.82 7.26 0.14
C SER A 246 15.26 7.56 1.59
N ARG A 247 16.56 7.45 1.90
CA ARG A 247 17.09 7.77 3.24
C ARG A 247 17.18 9.28 3.49
N GLY A 248 17.49 10.06 2.46
CA GLY A 248 17.59 11.51 2.53
C GLY A 248 16.26 12.26 2.33
N TRP A 249 15.18 11.53 2.05
CA TRP A 249 13.89 12.10 1.69
C TRP A 249 13.23 12.87 2.84
N ASP A 250 12.89 14.14 2.63
CA ASP A 250 12.10 14.91 3.61
C ASP A 250 10.64 14.42 3.63
N ARG A 251 10.32 13.72 4.71
CA ARG A 251 8.99 13.16 5.01
C ARG A 251 8.08 14.14 5.76
N SER A 252 8.56 15.35 6.04
CA SER A 252 7.80 16.38 6.74
C SER A 252 6.62 16.86 5.91
N THR A 253 5.43 16.77 6.49
CA THR A 253 4.23 17.43 5.96
C THR A 253 3.99 18.79 6.61
N GLY A 254 4.96 19.30 7.38
CA GLY A 254 4.93 20.63 8.02
C GLY A 254 4.27 20.69 9.39
N GLN A 255 3.88 19.55 9.98
CA GLN A 255 3.14 19.49 11.26
C GLN A 255 3.93 18.89 12.43
N GLY A 256 5.21 18.57 12.26
CA GLY A 256 5.99 17.86 13.28
C GLY A 256 5.38 16.50 13.67
N ALA A 257 4.60 15.91 12.76
CA ALA A 257 3.92 14.64 12.97
C ALA A 257 4.94 13.50 13.01
N ALA A 258 4.70 12.51 13.87
CA ALA A 258 5.55 11.32 13.98
C ALA A 258 5.54 10.47 12.69
N TYR A 259 4.50 10.61 11.87
CA TYR A 259 4.30 9.86 10.64
C TYR A 259 3.95 10.79 9.49
N THR A 260 4.35 10.39 8.29
CA THR A 260 3.91 11.05 7.06
C THR A 260 2.42 10.79 6.87
N ASN A 261 1.63 11.85 6.76
CA ASN A 261 0.22 11.76 6.43
C ASN A 261 -0.17 12.86 5.43
N VAL A 262 -0.53 12.42 4.23
CA VAL A 262 -0.97 13.25 3.10
C VAL A 262 -2.44 13.03 2.75
N GLY A 263 -3.13 12.09 3.41
CA GLY A 263 -4.57 11.85 3.23
C GLY A 263 -5.43 13.12 3.32
N PRO A 264 -5.21 14.03 4.29
CA PRO A 264 -5.94 15.29 4.38
C PRO A 264 -5.87 16.18 3.13
N TRP A 265 -4.80 16.06 2.34
CA TRP A 265 -4.64 16.82 1.09
C TRP A 265 -5.57 16.31 -0.01
N LEU A 266 -5.65 14.99 -0.19
CA LEU A 266 -6.59 14.38 -1.13
C LEU A 266 -8.04 14.58 -0.68
N ALA A 267 -8.32 14.38 0.62
CA ALA A 267 -9.64 14.64 1.18
C ALA A 267 -10.10 16.09 0.95
N ARG A 268 -9.19 17.07 1.11
CA ARG A 268 -9.51 18.47 0.81
C ARG A 268 -9.78 18.68 -0.69
N ALA A 269 -8.99 18.08 -1.56
CA ALA A 269 -9.20 18.16 -3.00
C ALA A 269 -10.58 17.60 -3.41
N MET A 270 -10.99 16.46 -2.86
CA MET A 270 -12.34 15.89 -3.12
C MET A 270 -13.47 16.78 -2.62
N ARG A 271 -13.28 17.55 -1.55
CA ARG A 271 -14.28 18.53 -1.08
C ARG A 271 -14.32 19.80 -1.93
N GLN A 272 -13.18 20.21 -2.49
CA GLN A 272 -13.07 21.41 -3.32
C GLN A 272 -13.45 21.14 -4.79
N ASN A 273 -13.33 19.89 -5.23
CA ASN A 273 -13.80 19.40 -6.52
C ASN A 273 -14.82 18.28 -6.32
N SER A 274 -16.12 18.60 -6.45
CA SER A 274 -17.22 17.65 -6.28
C SER A 274 -17.23 16.52 -7.31
N ASP A 275 -16.54 16.71 -8.44
CA ASP A 275 -16.54 15.78 -9.57
C ASP A 275 -15.25 14.93 -9.61
N LEU A 276 -14.43 15.00 -8.57
CA LEU A 276 -13.22 14.17 -8.46
C LEU A 276 -13.58 12.77 -7.98
N ASP A 277 -13.34 11.77 -8.82
CA ASP A 277 -13.41 10.34 -8.48
C ASP A 277 -12.04 9.77 -8.10
N VAL A 278 -12.04 8.82 -7.16
CA VAL A 278 -10.85 8.12 -6.68
C VAL A 278 -11.03 6.63 -6.87
N LEU A 279 -10.23 6.01 -7.73
CA LEU A 279 -10.07 4.55 -7.79
C LEU A 279 -8.98 4.14 -6.81
N VAL A 280 -9.28 3.21 -5.91
CA VAL A 280 -8.34 2.62 -4.96
C VAL A 280 -8.15 1.14 -5.31
N ALA A 281 -7.08 0.83 -6.02
CA ALA A 281 -6.75 -0.52 -6.46
C ALA A 281 -5.83 -1.20 -5.44
N GLN A 282 -6.26 -2.32 -4.85
CA GLN A 282 -5.54 -3.00 -3.77
C GLN A 282 -5.35 -4.50 -4.00
N GLY A 283 -4.15 -5.00 -3.73
CA GLY A 283 -3.84 -6.42 -3.82
C GLY A 283 -4.12 -7.09 -2.48
N TYR A 284 -4.81 -8.22 -2.47
CA TYR A 284 -5.03 -8.98 -1.22
C TYR A 284 -3.72 -9.44 -0.58
N TYR A 285 -2.69 -9.70 -1.39
CA TYR A 285 -1.41 -10.26 -0.97
C TYR A 285 -0.30 -9.20 -0.86
N ASP A 286 -0.67 -7.93 -0.89
CA ASP A 286 0.25 -6.82 -0.66
C ASP A 286 0.42 -6.61 0.85
N LEU A 287 1.62 -6.85 1.37
CA LEU A 287 1.97 -6.56 2.77
C LEU A 287 2.81 -5.29 2.91
N ALA A 288 3.18 -4.67 1.79
CA ALA A 288 3.88 -3.40 1.76
C ALA A 288 2.95 -2.23 2.00
N THR A 289 1.74 -2.30 1.44
CA THR A 289 0.65 -1.34 1.65
C THR A 289 -0.66 -2.11 1.80
N PRO A 290 -0.90 -2.73 2.98
CA PRO A 290 -2.02 -3.66 3.16
C PRO A 290 -3.35 -2.99 2.84
N PHE A 291 -4.24 -3.72 2.14
CA PHE A 291 -5.52 -3.20 1.68
C PHE A 291 -6.37 -2.61 2.82
N PHE A 292 -6.33 -3.24 4.00
CA PHE A 292 -7.05 -2.74 5.18
C PHE A 292 -6.44 -1.45 5.74
N GLY A 293 -5.11 -1.29 5.66
CA GLY A 293 -4.47 -0.01 5.95
C GLY A 293 -5.00 1.10 5.06
N ALA A 294 -5.20 0.84 3.76
CA ALA A 294 -5.83 1.80 2.85
C ALA A 294 -7.31 2.06 3.17
N GLU A 295 -8.09 1.04 3.54
CA GLU A 295 -9.47 1.23 4.03
C GLU A 295 -9.50 2.17 5.25
N LEU A 296 -8.60 1.97 6.21
CA LEU A 296 -8.49 2.85 7.39
C LEU A 296 -8.10 4.29 7.03
N MET A 297 -7.30 4.50 5.98
CA MET A 297 -6.98 5.83 5.46
C MET A 297 -8.21 6.56 4.91
N PHE A 298 -9.03 5.86 4.13
CA PHE A 298 -10.24 6.44 3.52
C PHE A 298 -11.43 6.53 4.48
N ASN A 299 -11.43 5.74 5.56
CA ASN A 299 -12.39 5.88 6.67
C ASN A 299 -12.14 7.14 7.52
N GLN A 300 -11.06 7.89 7.28
CA GLN A 300 -10.80 9.14 7.99
C GLN A 300 -11.77 10.26 7.55
N PRO A 301 -12.07 11.24 8.42
CA PRO A 301 -12.99 12.31 8.09
C PRO A 301 -12.60 13.12 6.85
N GLY A 302 -13.60 13.46 6.04
CA GLY A 302 -13.47 14.41 4.94
C GLY A 302 -13.27 13.79 3.56
N PHE A 303 -13.15 12.46 3.48
CA PHE A 303 -13.41 11.71 2.26
C PHE A 303 -14.91 11.53 2.05
N ASP A 304 -15.30 11.43 0.77
CA ASP A 304 -16.67 11.17 0.34
C ASP A 304 -16.74 9.72 -0.15
N PRO A 305 -17.36 8.80 0.59
CA PRO A 305 -17.30 7.37 0.29
C PRO A 305 -17.96 7.04 -1.06
N ASP A 306 -18.93 7.83 -1.52
CA ASP A 306 -19.62 7.62 -2.79
C ASP A 306 -18.72 7.90 -4.01
N ARG A 307 -17.55 8.51 -3.81
CA ARG A 307 -16.55 8.83 -4.84
C ARG A 307 -15.20 8.16 -4.63
N VAL A 308 -15.13 7.21 -3.70
CA VAL A 308 -13.96 6.38 -3.44
C VAL A 308 -14.30 4.94 -3.79
N HIS A 309 -13.81 4.49 -4.94
CA HIS A 309 -14.13 3.20 -5.53
C HIS A 309 -13.00 2.22 -5.20
N PHE A 310 -13.21 1.35 -4.21
CA PHE A 310 -12.26 0.28 -3.91
C PHE A 310 -12.41 -0.88 -4.90
N ARG A 311 -11.26 -1.41 -5.34
CA ARG A 311 -11.16 -2.64 -6.13
C ARG A 311 -10.08 -3.53 -5.53
N TYR A 312 -10.40 -4.80 -5.36
CA TYR A 312 -9.51 -5.79 -4.75
C TYR A 312 -9.09 -6.83 -5.79
N TYR A 313 -7.81 -7.19 -5.78
CA TYR A 313 -7.24 -8.09 -6.77
C TYR A 313 -6.51 -9.25 -6.07
N GLU A 314 -6.62 -10.44 -6.67
CA GLU A 314 -5.86 -11.65 -6.33
C GLU A 314 -4.38 -11.51 -6.73
N SER A 315 -3.70 -10.47 -6.23
CA SER A 315 -2.29 -10.16 -6.49
C SER A 315 -1.68 -9.41 -5.30
N GLY A 316 -0.35 -9.21 -5.33
CA GLY A 316 0.34 -8.29 -4.44
C GLY A 316 0.34 -6.85 -4.92
N HIS A 317 1.39 -6.12 -4.52
CA HIS A 317 1.64 -4.69 -4.70
C HIS A 317 1.58 -4.21 -6.16
N MET A 318 1.95 -5.07 -7.10
CA MET A 318 1.91 -4.80 -8.53
C MET A 318 0.94 -5.77 -9.18
N MET A 319 -0.34 -5.41 -9.26
CA MET A 319 -1.41 -6.27 -9.80
C MET A 319 -1.08 -6.82 -11.19
N TYR A 320 -0.32 -6.05 -11.97
CA TYR A 320 0.06 -6.38 -13.32
C TYR A 320 1.07 -7.52 -13.47
N ILE A 321 1.64 -8.03 -12.38
CA ILE A 321 2.45 -9.27 -12.42
C ILE A 321 1.57 -10.53 -12.46
N HIS A 322 0.29 -10.40 -12.15
CA HIS A 322 -0.70 -11.47 -12.25
C HIS A 322 -1.63 -11.19 -13.45
N PRO A 323 -1.58 -11.98 -14.54
CA PRO A 323 -2.25 -11.63 -15.80
C PRO A 323 -3.77 -11.34 -15.69
N PRO A 324 -4.57 -12.12 -14.94
CA PRO A 324 -5.98 -11.76 -14.72
C PRO A 324 -6.16 -10.41 -14.02
N SER A 325 -5.31 -10.10 -13.04
CA SER A 325 -5.35 -8.84 -12.30
C SER A 325 -4.82 -7.66 -13.14
N LEU A 326 -3.88 -7.89 -14.07
CA LEU A 326 -3.47 -6.90 -15.08
C LEU A 326 -4.68 -6.46 -15.92
N GLU A 327 -5.43 -7.43 -16.45
CA GLU A 327 -6.59 -7.13 -17.28
C GLU A 327 -7.66 -6.37 -16.49
N ALA A 328 -7.93 -6.82 -15.26
CA ALA A 328 -8.90 -6.17 -14.37
C ALA A 328 -8.50 -4.72 -14.04
N VAL A 329 -7.28 -4.49 -13.53
CA VAL A 329 -6.85 -3.12 -13.17
C VAL A 329 -6.80 -2.19 -14.38
N ALA A 330 -6.44 -2.70 -15.56
CA ALA A 330 -6.47 -1.92 -16.80
C ALA A 330 -7.90 -1.54 -17.22
N ASN A 331 -8.88 -2.40 -16.95
CA ASN A 331 -10.29 -2.11 -17.20
C ASN A 331 -10.84 -1.09 -16.19
N ASP A 332 -10.56 -1.25 -14.89
CA ASP A 332 -10.99 -0.30 -13.86
C ASP A 332 -10.42 1.11 -14.10
N VAL A 333 -9.14 1.21 -14.50
CA VAL A 333 -8.54 2.50 -14.88
C VAL A 333 -9.20 3.08 -16.13
N ARG A 334 -9.61 2.23 -17.09
CA ARG A 334 -10.35 2.71 -18.27
C ARG A 334 -11.73 3.23 -17.88
N GLU A 335 -12.45 2.53 -17.02
CA GLU A 335 -13.75 2.95 -16.49
C GLU A 335 -13.65 4.29 -15.75
N LEU A 336 -12.60 4.50 -14.93
CA LEU A 336 -12.33 5.81 -14.32
C LEU A 336 -12.20 6.92 -15.37
N ILE A 337 -11.43 6.67 -16.43
CA ILE A 337 -11.17 7.66 -17.49
C ILE A 337 -12.44 7.95 -18.30
N LEU A 338 -13.30 6.96 -18.49
CA LEU A 338 -14.57 7.12 -19.22
C LEU A 338 -15.70 7.70 -18.35
N GLY A 339 -15.53 7.75 -17.03
CA GLY A 339 -16.58 8.18 -16.10
C GLY A 339 -17.65 7.10 -15.89
N GLU A 340 -17.24 5.83 -15.94
CA GLU A 340 -18.09 4.64 -15.91
C GLU A 340 -17.86 3.79 -14.66
N LEU A 341 -17.13 4.29 -13.65
CA LEU A 341 -16.97 3.57 -12.38
C LEU A 341 -18.33 3.43 -11.69
N GLU A 342 -18.85 2.20 -11.65
CA GLU A 342 -20.00 1.84 -10.84
C GLU A 342 -19.56 1.45 -9.42
N GLY A 343 -20.41 1.76 -8.43
CA GLY A 343 -20.16 1.54 -7.00
C GLY A 343 -20.18 0.08 -6.58
#